data_AF-A0A946SR95-F1
#
_entry.id   AF-A0A946SR95-F1
#
_cell.length_a   1.000
_cell.length_b   1.000
_cell.length_c   1.000
_cell.angle_alpha   90.00
_cell.angle_beta   90.00
_cell.angle_gamma   90.00
#
_symmetry.space_group_name_H-M   'P 1'
#
loop_
_entity.id
_entity.type
_entity.pdbx_description
1 polymer ?
#
loop_
_entity_poly.entity_id
_entity_poly.type
_entity_poly.pdbx_seq_one_letter_code
_entity_poly.pdbx_strand_id
1 'polypeptide(L)'
;MHAADRGFLQLWGRFRDDLRGSLSRESLYVLLMAPAFLTLHVYLMKPRPFRRFFAEWRGHPNFEFYSFAWWYVGAGVMLCALPFLTSRLFIGRSWRELGGGWGDRSEAKPLAIAFGVMIVVVIAVGFSPEFARKYPLCDLARTDVRLFIVYQAMYGVYFLAWEFFFRGWMLRGLAGDFGTGAIWIQTIPFALLHFGKPMPETLGAIPAGLFLGWIAWRSRSFLYGWLVHWGVAAALDTSIVLRAWNQ
;
A
#
# COMPACT_ATOMS: atom_id res chain seq x y z
N MET A 1 14.20 -47.21 -1.02
CA MET A 1 14.32 -45.84 -1.54
C MET A 1 14.94 -45.91 -2.93
N HIS A 2 14.16 -45.61 -3.97
CA HIS A 2 14.57 -45.77 -5.36
C HIS A 2 15.53 -44.64 -5.79
N ALA A 3 16.31 -44.86 -6.85
CA ALA A 3 17.26 -43.89 -7.37
C ALA A 3 16.61 -42.54 -7.76
N ALA A 4 15.34 -42.57 -8.18
CA ALA A 4 14.53 -41.38 -8.45
C ALA A 4 14.31 -40.51 -7.19
N ASP A 5 14.06 -41.14 -6.03
CA ASP A 5 13.87 -40.44 -4.76
C ASP A 5 15.15 -39.69 -4.34
N ARG A 6 16.33 -40.26 -4.62
CA ARG A 6 17.62 -39.64 -4.33
C ARG A 6 17.92 -38.43 -5.23
N GLY A 7 17.56 -38.51 -6.51
CA GLY A 7 17.71 -37.39 -7.45
C GLY A 7 16.81 -36.20 -7.09
N PHE A 8 15.55 -36.49 -6.72
CA PHE A 8 14.61 -35.46 -6.26
C PHE A 8 15.09 -34.76 -4.97
N LEU A 9 15.54 -35.53 -3.98
CA LEU A 9 16.03 -34.97 -2.71
C LEU A 9 17.30 -34.10 -2.90
N GLN A 10 18.21 -34.49 -3.80
CA GLN A 10 19.38 -33.67 -4.15
C GLN A 10 19.01 -32.39 -4.90
N LEU A 11 18.06 -32.46 -5.84
CA LEU A 11 17.54 -31.28 -6.52
C LEU A 11 16.91 -30.31 -5.52
N TRP A 12 16.05 -30.82 -4.64
CA TRP A 12 15.39 -30.04 -3.60
C TRP A 12 16.39 -29.40 -2.63
N GLY A 13 17.41 -30.15 -2.21
CA GLY A 13 18.49 -29.64 -1.36
C GLY A 13 19.20 -28.45 -2.01
N ARG A 14 19.67 -28.60 -3.26
CA ARG A 14 20.33 -27.52 -4.00
C ARG A 14 19.41 -26.31 -4.19
N PHE A 15 18.17 -26.53 -4.64
CA PHE A 15 17.20 -25.46 -4.83
C PHE A 15 16.96 -24.65 -3.54
N ARG A 16 16.79 -25.34 -2.40
CA ARG A 16 16.59 -24.69 -1.11
C ARG A 16 17.84 -23.91 -0.67
N ASP A 17 19.01 -24.49 -0.83
CA ASP A 17 20.26 -23.90 -0.38
C ASP A 17 20.63 -22.67 -1.26
N ASP A 18 20.43 -22.76 -2.58
CA ASP A 18 20.60 -21.65 -3.53
C ASP A 18 19.59 -20.51 -3.26
N LEU A 19 18.32 -20.83 -2.99
CA LEU A 19 17.31 -19.82 -2.65
C LEU A 19 17.55 -19.14 -1.31
N ARG A 20 18.03 -19.88 -0.32
CA ARG A 20 18.36 -19.30 0.98
C ARG A 20 19.55 -18.34 0.85
N GLY A 21 20.57 -18.75 0.11
CA GLY A 21 21.78 -17.98 -0.11
C GLY A 21 22.33 -17.40 1.19
N SER A 22 22.70 -16.11 1.16
CA SER A 22 23.14 -15.35 2.34
C SER A 22 22.02 -14.57 3.05
N LEU A 23 20.75 -14.77 2.66
CA LEU A 23 19.64 -13.99 3.20
C LEU A 23 19.23 -14.48 4.58
N SER A 24 18.91 -13.52 5.44
CA SER A 24 18.33 -13.78 6.75
C SER A 24 16.94 -14.42 6.62
N ARG A 25 16.52 -15.10 7.69
CA ARG A 25 15.16 -15.66 7.79
C ARG A 25 14.08 -14.59 7.63
N GLU A 26 14.32 -13.36 8.12
CA GLU A 26 13.38 -12.24 8.01
C GLU A 26 13.23 -11.79 6.56
N SER A 27 14.33 -11.58 5.83
CA SER A 27 14.26 -11.18 4.43
C SER A 27 13.59 -12.24 3.55
N LEU A 28 13.91 -13.52 3.73
CA LEU A 28 13.25 -14.60 2.99
C LEU A 28 11.74 -14.64 3.26
N TYR A 29 11.36 -14.47 4.52
CA TYR A 29 9.96 -14.38 4.92
C TYR A 29 9.27 -13.19 4.24
N VAL A 30 9.87 -11.99 4.25
CA VAL A 30 9.27 -10.81 3.60
C VAL A 30 9.19 -10.99 2.08
N LEU A 31 10.25 -11.43 1.43
CA LEU A 31 10.29 -11.63 -0.02
C LEU A 31 9.27 -12.67 -0.49
N LEU A 32 8.97 -13.68 0.32
CA LEU A 32 7.93 -14.67 0.03
C LEU A 32 6.52 -14.18 0.36
N MET A 33 6.32 -13.57 1.51
CA MET A 33 5.00 -13.16 1.97
C MET A 33 4.49 -11.90 1.28
N ALA A 34 5.38 -11.01 0.83
CA ALA A 34 4.98 -9.79 0.13
C ALA A 34 4.13 -10.08 -1.11
N PRO A 35 4.60 -10.88 -2.10
CA PRO A 35 3.77 -11.22 -3.25
C PRO A 35 2.52 -12.01 -2.88
N ALA A 36 2.56 -12.85 -1.84
CA ALA A 36 1.40 -13.61 -1.38
C ALA A 36 0.29 -12.67 -0.86
N PHE A 37 0.62 -11.77 0.07
CA PHE A 37 -0.34 -10.81 0.63
C PHE A 37 -0.86 -9.85 -0.43
N LEU A 38 -0.01 -9.34 -1.33
CA LEU A 38 -0.44 -8.47 -2.42
C LEU A 38 -1.37 -9.19 -3.40
N THR A 39 -1.07 -10.44 -3.73
CA THR A 39 -1.91 -11.25 -4.63
C THR A 39 -3.26 -11.53 -4.00
N LEU A 40 -3.30 -11.99 -2.74
CA LEU A 40 -4.56 -12.23 -2.02
C LEU A 40 -5.37 -10.94 -1.88
N HIS A 41 -4.72 -9.81 -1.60
CA HIS A 41 -5.38 -8.50 -1.58
C HIS A 41 -6.04 -8.17 -2.93
N VAL A 42 -5.32 -8.31 -4.04
CA VAL A 42 -5.84 -8.00 -5.38
C VAL A 42 -6.99 -8.95 -5.78
N TYR A 43 -6.84 -10.24 -5.53
CA TYR A 43 -7.78 -11.27 -5.99
C TYR A 43 -9.01 -11.44 -5.10
N LEU A 44 -8.92 -11.08 -3.81
CA LEU A 44 -10.03 -11.30 -2.86
C LEU A 44 -10.63 -9.98 -2.36
N MET A 45 -9.82 -8.94 -2.20
CA MET A 45 -10.24 -7.74 -1.47
C MET A 45 -10.62 -6.58 -2.38
N LYS A 46 -10.34 -6.60 -3.69
CA LYS A 46 -10.74 -5.48 -4.58
C LYS A 46 -12.26 -5.41 -4.80
N PRO A 47 -12.78 -4.27 -5.34
CA PRO A 47 -14.21 -4.14 -5.65
C PRO A 47 -14.75 -5.19 -6.64
N ARG A 48 -13.93 -5.67 -7.58
CA ARG A 48 -14.35 -6.67 -8.58
C ARG A 48 -14.72 -8.02 -7.94
N PRO A 49 -13.87 -8.61 -7.08
CA PRO A 49 -14.24 -9.76 -6.26
C PRO A 49 -15.51 -9.56 -5.45
N PHE A 50 -15.66 -8.42 -4.75
CA PHE A 50 -16.86 -8.12 -3.98
C PHE A 50 -18.15 -8.19 -4.84
N ARG A 51 -18.16 -7.55 -6.02
CA ARG A 51 -19.30 -7.57 -6.93
C ARG A 51 -19.66 -8.96 -7.45
N ARG A 52 -18.70 -9.89 -7.44
CA ARG A 52 -18.90 -11.30 -7.78
C ARG A 52 -19.47 -12.07 -6.60
N PHE A 53 -18.88 -11.94 -5.41
CA PHE A 53 -19.28 -12.67 -4.22
C PHE A 53 -20.67 -12.26 -3.71
N PHE A 54 -21.01 -10.99 -3.81
CA PHE A 54 -22.28 -10.43 -3.32
C PHE A 54 -23.20 -10.02 -4.47
N ALA A 55 -23.17 -10.74 -5.59
CA ALA A 55 -23.94 -10.39 -6.78
C ALA A 55 -25.47 -10.29 -6.53
N GLU A 56 -25.97 -11.07 -5.58
CA GLU A 56 -27.37 -11.04 -5.10
C GLU A 56 -27.77 -9.70 -4.47
N TRP A 57 -26.82 -8.92 -3.94
CA TRP A 57 -27.10 -7.67 -3.23
C TRP A 57 -26.97 -6.43 -4.13
N ARG A 58 -26.81 -6.60 -5.45
CA ARG A 58 -26.63 -5.50 -6.41
C ARG A 58 -27.76 -4.46 -6.41
N GLY A 59 -28.96 -4.85 -5.98
CA GLY A 59 -30.10 -3.93 -5.85
C GLY A 59 -29.99 -2.95 -4.68
N HIS A 60 -29.05 -3.16 -3.75
CA HIS A 60 -28.89 -2.28 -2.59
C HIS A 60 -28.33 -0.91 -3.03
N PRO A 61 -28.91 0.23 -2.58
CA PRO A 61 -28.51 1.56 -3.04
C PRO A 61 -27.03 1.89 -2.77
N ASN A 62 -26.47 1.34 -1.69
CA ASN A 62 -25.06 1.54 -1.31
C ASN A 62 -24.13 0.37 -1.72
N PHE A 63 -24.58 -0.53 -2.60
CA PHE A 63 -23.80 -1.71 -2.99
C PHE A 63 -22.39 -1.34 -3.50
N GLU A 64 -22.31 -0.31 -4.32
CA GLU A 64 -21.04 0.19 -4.84
C GLU A 64 -20.13 0.72 -3.73
N PHE A 65 -20.66 1.48 -2.78
CA PHE A 65 -19.92 1.96 -1.62
C PHE A 65 -19.37 0.80 -0.77
N TYR A 66 -20.18 -0.23 -0.54
CA TYR A 66 -19.75 -1.42 0.19
C TYR A 66 -18.61 -2.17 -0.50
N SER A 67 -18.52 -2.12 -1.82
CA SER A 67 -17.39 -2.71 -2.56
C SER A 67 -16.06 -2.00 -2.27
N PHE A 68 -16.07 -0.69 -2.03
CA PHE A 68 -14.88 0.07 -1.61
C PHE A 68 -14.61 -0.12 -0.12
N ALA A 69 -15.66 -0.19 0.70
CA ALA A 69 -15.53 -0.49 2.12
C ALA A 69 -14.85 -1.86 2.34
N TRP A 70 -15.30 -2.89 1.62
CA TRP A 70 -14.68 -4.21 1.56
C TRP A 70 -13.20 -4.13 1.19
N TRP A 71 -12.88 -3.32 0.18
CA TRP A 71 -11.50 -3.15 -0.25
C TRP A 71 -10.60 -2.48 0.80
N TYR A 72 -11.08 -1.41 1.43
CA TYR A 72 -10.28 -0.69 2.43
C TYR A 72 -10.12 -1.49 3.72
N VAL A 73 -11.17 -2.18 4.18
CA VAL A 73 -11.07 -3.12 5.31
C VAL A 73 -10.16 -4.29 4.97
N GLY A 74 -10.32 -4.87 3.78
CA GLY A 74 -9.47 -5.96 3.29
C GLY A 74 -8.00 -5.55 3.12
N ALA A 75 -7.71 -4.29 2.80
CA ALA A 75 -6.35 -3.75 2.85
C ALA A 75 -5.83 -3.69 4.29
N GLY A 76 -6.63 -3.22 5.24
CA GLY A 76 -6.30 -3.26 6.67
C GLY A 76 -5.92 -4.67 7.14
N VAL A 77 -6.63 -5.70 6.67
CA VAL A 77 -6.32 -7.10 6.99
C VAL A 77 -5.06 -7.59 6.27
N MET A 78 -5.04 -7.52 4.94
CA MET A 78 -3.99 -8.15 4.11
C MET A 78 -2.67 -7.38 4.13
N LEU A 79 -2.71 -6.06 4.31
CA LEU A 79 -1.53 -5.19 4.22
C LEU A 79 -1.07 -4.70 5.60
N CYS A 80 -1.87 -4.84 6.67
CA CYS A 80 -1.45 -4.44 8.02
C CYS A 80 -1.56 -5.58 9.04
N ALA A 81 -2.77 -6.05 9.34
CA ALA A 81 -3.00 -7.00 10.43
C ALA A 81 -2.25 -8.33 10.21
N LEU A 82 -2.37 -8.94 9.03
CA LEU A 82 -1.69 -10.19 8.72
C LEU A 82 -0.16 -10.03 8.70
N PRO A 83 0.45 -9.10 7.92
CA PRO A 83 1.90 -8.92 7.92
C PRO A 83 2.47 -8.63 9.32
N PHE A 84 1.77 -7.82 10.13
CA PHE A 84 2.17 -7.55 11.51
C PHE A 84 2.10 -8.83 12.37
N LEU A 85 0.95 -9.52 12.36
CA LEU A 85 0.73 -10.71 13.19
C LEU A 85 1.73 -11.82 12.85
N THR A 86 1.92 -12.12 11.56
CA THR A 86 2.84 -13.18 11.13
C THR A 86 4.30 -12.79 11.37
N SER A 87 4.68 -11.50 11.26
CA SER A 87 6.00 -11.05 11.69
C SER A 87 6.20 -11.17 13.20
N ARG A 88 5.18 -10.85 13.99
CA ARG A 88 5.23 -10.96 15.45
C ARG A 88 5.34 -12.42 15.91
N LEU A 89 4.68 -13.34 15.22
CA LEU A 89 4.66 -14.77 15.57
C LEU A 89 5.87 -15.53 15.05
N PHE A 90 6.29 -15.31 13.79
CA PHE A 90 7.33 -16.12 13.15
C PHE A 90 8.73 -15.51 13.23
N ILE A 91 8.83 -14.18 13.29
CA ILE A 91 10.11 -13.44 13.32
C ILE A 91 10.35 -12.80 14.70
N GLY A 92 9.29 -12.48 15.44
CA GLY A 92 9.38 -11.86 16.76
C GLY A 92 9.38 -10.33 16.75
N ARG A 93 9.05 -9.70 15.61
CA ARG A 93 9.08 -8.23 15.48
C ARG A 93 7.92 -7.57 16.22
N SER A 94 8.23 -6.47 16.91
CA SER A 94 7.26 -5.59 17.55
C SER A 94 6.76 -4.49 16.60
N TRP A 95 5.63 -3.86 16.96
CA TRP A 95 5.07 -2.74 16.19
C TRP A 95 6.07 -1.59 16.03
N ARG A 96 6.83 -1.26 17.08
CA ARG A 96 7.82 -0.17 17.08
C ARG A 96 9.00 -0.44 16.15
N GLU A 97 9.48 -1.69 16.10
CA GLU A 97 10.58 -2.07 15.20
C GLU A 97 10.21 -1.95 13.73
N LEU A 98 8.95 -2.26 13.41
CA LEU A 98 8.34 -2.07 12.09
C LEU A 98 7.95 -0.60 11.80
N GLY A 99 8.42 0.36 12.62
CA GLY A 99 8.20 1.79 12.39
C GLY A 99 6.87 2.33 12.93
N GLY A 100 6.19 1.57 13.78
CA GLY A 100 4.96 1.96 14.47
C GLY A 100 5.20 2.95 15.60
N GLY A 101 5.44 4.21 15.24
CA GLY A 101 5.63 5.33 16.15
C GLY A 101 6.15 6.55 15.40
N TRP A 102 6.31 7.68 16.07
CA TRP A 102 6.76 8.93 15.41
C TRP A 102 8.24 8.96 15.04
N GLY A 103 9.07 8.07 15.62
CA GLY A 103 10.49 8.00 15.27
C GLY A 103 11.23 9.34 15.41
N ASP A 104 12.21 9.56 14.52
CA ASP A 104 12.94 10.83 14.40
C ASP A 104 12.18 11.84 13.54
N ARG A 105 12.11 13.08 14.03
CA ARG A 105 11.39 14.20 13.42
C ARG A 105 12.29 15.18 12.66
N SER A 106 13.59 14.89 12.58
CA SER A 106 14.59 15.75 11.91
C SER A 106 14.21 16.12 10.47
N GLU A 107 13.55 15.21 9.75
CA GLU A 107 13.11 15.40 8.36
C GLU A 107 11.70 16.03 8.23
N ALA A 108 11.09 16.51 9.32
CA ALA A 108 9.72 17.04 9.27
C ALA A 108 9.58 18.29 8.37
N LYS A 109 10.59 19.18 8.37
CA LYS A 109 10.59 20.37 7.51
C LYS A 109 10.68 20.04 6.02
N PRO A 110 11.68 19.27 5.53
CA PRO A 110 11.72 18.89 4.12
C PRO A 110 10.49 18.08 3.70
N LEU A 111 9.95 17.23 4.58
CA LEU A 111 8.70 16.53 4.33
C LEU A 111 7.51 17.48 4.14
N ALA A 112 7.36 18.50 5.00
CA ALA A 112 6.28 19.47 4.89
C ALA A 112 6.36 20.29 3.59
N ILE A 113 7.57 20.65 3.15
CA ILE A 113 7.79 21.33 1.87
C ILE A 113 7.37 20.42 0.71
N ALA A 114 7.87 19.18 0.69
CA ALA A 114 7.52 18.19 -0.34
C ALA A 114 6.00 17.94 -0.38
N PHE A 115 5.36 17.84 0.78
CA PHE A 115 3.92 17.71 0.90
C PHE A 115 3.19 18.92 0.29
N GLY A 116 3.58 20.15 0.65
CA GLY A 116 2.99 21.36 0.07
C GLY A 116 3.11 21.44 -1.45
N VAL A 117 4.27 21.08 -2.00
CA VAL A 117 4.46 20.98 -3.46
C VAL A 117 3.50 19.94 -4.06
N MET A 118 3.41 18.75 -3.45
CA MET A 118 2.51 17.72 -3.94
C MET A 118 1.04 18.12 -3.86
N ILE A 119 0.61 18.88 -2.86
CA ILE A 119 -0.75 19.43 -2.78
C ILE A 119 -1.05 20.30 -4.01
N VAL A 120 -0.15 21.22 -4.36
CA VAL A 120 -0.32 22.08 -5.55
C VAL A 120 -0.39 21.23 -6.82
N VAL A 121 0.50 20.24 -6.96
CA VAL A 121 0.52 19.34 -8.12
C VAL A 121 -0.78 18.55 -8.23
N VAL A 122 -1.29 17.95 -7.14
CA VAL A 122 -2.50 17.12 -7.23
C VAL A 122 -3.78 17.93 -7.43
N ILE A 123 -3.83 19.15 -6.89
CA ILE A 123 -4.92 20.07 -7.21
C ILE A 123 -4.88 20.40 -8.72
N ALA A 124 -3.71 20.72 -9.26
CA ALA A 124 -3.55 21.03 -10.68
C ALA A 124 -3.95 19.86 -11.61
N VAL A 125 -3.47 18.63 -11.34
CA VAL A 125 -3.87 17.46 -12.15
C VAL A 125 -5.33 17.08 -11.93
N GLY A 126 -5.95 17.44 -10.81
CA GLY A 126 -7.39 17.29 -10.57
C GLY A 126 -8.27 18.07 -11.57
N PHE A 127 -7.73 19.10 -12.23
CA PHE A 127 -8.40 19.78 -13.34
C PHE A 127 -8.36 18.98 -14.65
N SER A 128 -7.47 17.99 -14.78
CA SER A 128 -7.40 17.18 -15.99
C SER A 128 -8.62 16.25 -16.10
N PRO A 129 -9.17 16.04 -17.32
CA PRO A 129 -10.31 15.14 -17.51
C PRO A 129 -10.02 13.69 -17.10
N GLU A 130 -8.77 13.24 -17.24
CA GLU A 130 -8.37 11.87 -16.90
C GLU A 130 -8.51 11.59 -15.40
N PHE A 131 -7.99 12.49 -14.56
CA PHE A 131 -8.09 12.38 -13.10
C PHE A 131 -9.51 12.66 -12.61
N ALA A 132 -10.16 13.71 -13.14
CA ALA A 132 -11.54 14.05 -12.78
C ALA A 132 -12.52 12.90 -13.07
N ARG A 133 -12.33 12.11 -14.13
CA ARG A 133 -13.15 10.91 -14.37
C ARG A 133 -12.83 9.76 -13.42
N LYS A 134 -11.58 9.62 -12.99
CA LYS A 134 -11.15 8.51 -12.14
C LYS A 134 -11.47 8.70 -10.65
N TYR A 135 -11.43 9.93 -10.17
CA TYR A 135 -11.43 10.26 -8.74
C TYR A 135 -12.60 11.13 -8.29
N PRO A 136 -13.15 10.91 -7.08
CA PRO A 136 -12.88 9.79 -6.18
C PRO A 136 -13.24 8.44 -6.82
N LEU A 137 -12.64 7.36 -6.32
CA LEU A 137 -12.81 6.03 -6.91
C LEU A 137 -14.24 5.50 -6.76
N CYS A 138 -14.95 5.96 -5.73
CA CYS A 138 -16.36 5.66 -5.50
C CYS A 138 -17.23 6.84 -5.94
N ASP A 139 -18.06 6.66 -6.97
CA ASP A 139 -18.89 7.74 -7.50
C ASP A 139 -19.94 8.24 -6.50
N LEU A 140 -20.44 7.38 -5.60
CA LEU A 140 -21.36 7.80 -4.52
C LEU A 140 -20.73 8.83 -3.58
N ALA A 141 -19.40 8.79 -3.41
CA ALA A 141 -18.68 9.79 -2.62
C ALA A 141 -18.61 11.16 -3.32
N ARG A 142 -18.94 11.25 -4.61
CA ARG A 142 -19.01 12.54 -5.33
C ARG A 142 -20.29 13.29 -5.06
N THR A 143 -21.38 12.58 -4.84
CA THR A 143 -22.73 13.17 -4.82
C THR A 143 -23.33 13.27 -3.42
N ASP A 144 -22.73 12.61 -2.42
CA ASP A 144 -23.19 12.62 -1.03
C ASP A 144 -22.03 13.00 -0.09
N VAL A 145 -22.16 14.14 0.58
CA VAL A 145 -21.14 14.66 1.51
C VAL A 145 -20.91 13.74 2.72
N ARG A 146 -21.95 13.07 3.21
CA ARG A 146 -21.82 12.14 4.35
C ARG A 146 -21.04 10.92 3.92
N LEU A 147 -21.37 10.34 2.77
CA LEU A 147 -20.61 9.23 2.19
C LEU A 147 -19.18 9.64 1.83
N PHE A 148 -18.96 10.87 1.36
CA PHE A 148 -17.62 11.41 1.12
C PHE A 148 -16.77 11.41 2.40
N ILE A 149 -17.29 11.93 3.51
CA ILE A 149 -16.55 11.96 4.79
C ILE A 149 -16.20 10.55 5.25
N VAL A 150 -17.16 9.61 5.21
CA VAL A 150 -16.92 8.22 5.59
C VAL A 150 -15.89 7.57 4.65
N TYR A 151 -16.01 7.79 3.33
CA TYR A 151 -15.07 7.30 2.34
C TYR A 151 -13.65 7.81 2.62
N GLN A 152 -13.47 9.10 2.90
CA GLN A 152 -12.15 9.69 3.18
C GLN A 152 -11.53 9.14 4.46
N ALA A 153 -12.34 8.90 5.51
CA ALA A 153 -11.87 8.27 6.74
C ALA A 153 -11.40 6.83 6.49
N MET A 154 -12.19 6.04 5.75
CA MET A 154 -11.79 4.68 5.37
C MET A 154 -10.57 4.67 4.44
N TYR A 155 -10.44 5.66 3.56
CA TYR A 155 -9.30 5.82 2.67
C TYR A 155 -8.02 6.13 3.46
N GLY A 156 -8.15 6.88 4.57
CA GLY A 156 -7.07 7.08 5.53
C GLY A 156 -6.60 5.78 6.19
N VAL A 157 -7.52 4.90 6.58
CA VAL A 157 -7.19 3.56 7.11
C VAL A 157 -6.51 2.70 6.03
N TYR A 158 -7.00 2.76 4.80
CA TYR A 158 -6.37 2.09 3.66
C TYR A 158 -4.93 2.55 3.46
N PHE A 159 -4.66 3.85 3.46
CA PHE A 159 -3.29 4.36 3.31
C PHE A 159 -2.41 4.05 4.51
N LEU A 160 -2.96 3.96 5.72
CA LEU A 160 -2.21 3.53 6.89
C LEU A 160 -1.70 2.09 6.67
N ALA A 161 -2.58 1.20 6.22
CA ALA A 161 -2.22 -0.18 5.92
C ALA A 161 -1.23 -0.28 4.75
N TRP A 162 -1.44 0.52 3.71
CA TRP A 162 -0.55 0.62 2.55
C TRP A 162 0.86 1.05 2.96
N GLU A 163 0.98 2.16 3.70
CA GLU A 163 2.28 2.69 4.12
C GLU A 163 2.95 1.82 5.17
N PHE A 164 2.18 1.22 6.09
CA PHE A 164 2.71 0.18 6.96
C PHE A 164 3.31 -0.97 6.15
N PHE A 165 2.62 -1.49 5.14
CA PHE A 165 3.11 -2.62 4.34
C PHE A 165 4.46 -2.32 3.67
N PHE A 166 4.56 -1.18 2.99
CA PHE A 166 5.74 -0.85 2.20
C PHE A 166 6.88 -0.26 3.05
N ARG A 167 6.59 0.74 3.89
CA ARG A 167 7.59 1.54 4.62
C ARG A 167 7.85 1.00 6.02
N GLY A 168 6.86 0.34 6.60
CA GLY A 168 7.02 -0.36 7.87
C GLY A 168 7.54 -1.76 7.66
N TRP A 169 6.67 -2.68 7.25
CA TRP A 169 6.92 -4.10 7.20
C TRP A 169 7.99 -4.51 6.17
N MET A 170 7.80 -4.17 4.89
CA MET A 170 8.70 -4.63 3.82
C MET A 170 10.07 -3.95 3.90
N LEU A 171 10.11 -2.61 4.02
CA LEU A 171 11.35 -1.85 4.15
C LEU A 171 12.16 -2.29 5.38
N ARG A 172 11.53 -2.46 6.55
CA ARG A 172 12.25 -2.80 7.80
C ARG A 172 12.65 -4.26 7.89
N GLY A 173 11.87 -5.16 7.30
CA GLY A 173 12.23 -6.57 7.26
C GLY A 173 13.35 -6.89 6.27
N LEU A 174 13.52 -6.08 5.22
CA LEU A 174 14.62 -6.21 4.25
C LEU A 174 15.86 -5.39 4.64
N ALA A 175 15.75 -4.48 5.61
CA ALA A 175 16.82 -3.56 5.99
C ALA A 175 18.12 -4.27 6.41
N GLY A 176 18.02 -5.45 7.03
CA GLY A 176 19.18 -6.20 7.55
C GLY A 176 20.12 -6.68 6.46
N ASP A 177 19.57 -7.24 5.37
CA ASP A 177 20.39 -7.82 4.29
C ASP A 177 20.63 -6.85 3.14
N PHE A 178 19.71 -5.91 2.91
CA PHE A 178 19.75 -5.01 1.74
C PHE A 178 20.08 -3.56 2.08
N GLY A 179 20.13 -3.17 3.36
CA GLY A 179 20.36 -1.78 3.76
C GLY A 179 19.39 -0.81 3.08
N THR A 180 19.90 0.29 2.51
CA THR A 180 19.10 1.24 1.72
C THR A 180 18.60 0.67 0.39
N GLY A 181 19.15 -0.46 -0.09
CA GLY A 181 18.62 -1.21 -1.23
C GLY A 181 17.17 -1.66 -1.04
N ALA A 182 16.74 -1.86 0.22
CA ALA A 182 15.35 -2.17 0.55
C ALA A 182 14.35 -1.07 0.09
N ILE A 183 14.79 0.19 -0.04
CA ILE A 183 13.97 1.29 -0.56
C ILE A 183 13.59 1.03 -2.02
N TRP A 184 14.54 0.56 -2.82
CA TRP A 184 14.32 0.21 -4.23
C TRP A 184 13.41 -1.00 -4.35
N ILE A 185 13.68 -2.04 -3.54
CA ILE A 185 12.92 -3.30 -3.58
C ILE A 185 11.45 -3.07 -3.24
N GLN A 186 11.12 -2.28 -2.21
CA GLN A 186 9.72 -1.97 -1.88
C GLN A 186 9.04 -1.06 -2.91
N THR A 187 9.80 -0.19 -3.58
CA THR A 187 9.25 0.74 -4.57
C THR A 187 8.68 0.02 -5.78
N ILE A 188 9.27 -1.13 -6.16
CA ILE A 188 8.80 -1.93 -7.30
C ILE A 188 7.32 -2.32 -7.14
N PRO A 189 6.92 -3.13 -6.14
CA PRO A 189 5.51 -3.49 -5.97
C PRO A 189 4.63 -2.27 -5.64
N PHE A 190 5.14 -1.26 -4.92
CA PHE A 190 4.41 -0.01 -4.68
C PHE A 190 3.97 0.65 -5.99
N ALA A 191 4.89 0.82 -6.95
CA ALA A 191 4.59 1.43 -8.24
C ALA A 191 3.70 0.53 -9.11
N LEU A 192 3.96 -0.78 -9.14
CA LEU A 192 3.17 -1.74 -9.93
C LEU A 192 1.70 -1.79 -9.50
N LEU A 193 1.39 -1.62 -8.20
CA LEU A 193 -0.01 -1.59 -7.74
C LEU A 193 -0.77 -0.31 -8.14
N HIS A 194 -0.10 0.68 -8.74
CA HIS A 194 -0.76 1.82 -9.37
C HIS A 194 -1.22 1.52 -10.81
N PHE A 195 -0.94 0.32 -11.35
CA PHE A 195 -1.47 -0.05 -12.66
C PHE A 195 -3.00 0.06 -12.74
N GLY A 196 -3.47 0.64 -13.85
CA GLY A 196 -4.88 0.98 -14.07
C GLY A 196 -5.32 2.34 -13.49
N LYS A 197 -4.38 3.10 -12.92
CA LYS A 197 -4.51 4.54 -12.63
C LYS A 197 -4.03 5.37 -13.83
N PRO A 198 -4.30 6.69 -13.86
CA PRO A 198 -3.73 7.58 -14.85
C PRO A 198 -2.21 7.38 -15.01
N MET A 199 -1.72 7.43 -16.25
CA MET A 199 -0.29 7.19 -16.52
C MET A 199 0.64 8.12 -15.72
N PRO A 200 0.34 9.44 -15.59
CA PRO A 200 1.17 10.33 -14.77
C PRO A 200 1.23 9.93 -13.30
N GLU A 201 0.14 9.39 -12.73
CA GLU A 201 0.11 8.88 -11.36
C GLU A 201 1.00 7.65 -11.21
N THR A 202 0.92 6.72 -12.17
CA THR A 202 1.71 5.49 -12.16
C THR A 202 3.21 5.77 -12.28
N LEU A 203 3.60 6.70 -13.17
CA LEU A 203 5.00 7.13 -13.29
C LEU A 203 5.45 7.92 -12.06
N GLY A 204 4.60 8.80 -11.52
CA GLY A 204 4.86 9.57 -10.31
C GLY A 204 5.01 8.71 -9.06
N ALA A 205 4.40 7.51 -9.03
CA ALA A 205 4.55 6.55 -7.94
C ALA A 205 5.99 6.03 -7.79
N ILE A 206 6.84 6.09 -8.83
CA ILE A 206 8.24 5.67 -8.71
C ILE A 206 9.04 6.65 -7.83
N PRO A 207 9.18 7.95 -8.17
CA PRO A 207 9.89 8.89 -7.31
C PRO A 207 9.19 9.10 -5.96
N ALA A 208 7.86 9.07 -5.89
CA ALA A 208 7.14 9.09 -4.61
C ALA A 208 7.46 7.84 -3.77
N GLY A 209 7.53 6.68 -4.43
CA GLY A 209 7.96 5.39 -3.90
C GLY A 209 9.27 5.49 -3.12
N LEU A 210 10.29 5.99 -3.82
CA LEU A 210 11.65 6.20 -3.33
C LEU A 210 11.71 7.25 -2.22
N PHE A 211 11.07 8.40 -2.41
CA PHE A 211 11.10 9.50 -1.44
C PHE A 211 10.45 9.10 -0.11
N LEU A 212 9.27 8.50 -0.15
CA LEU A 212 8.59 8.03 1.06
C LEU A 212 9.36 6.89 1.73
N GLY A 213 10.00 6.01 0.95
CA GLY A 213 10.91 4.99 1.49
C GLY A 213 12.13 5.59 2.19
N TRP A 214 12.74 6.63 1.59
CA TRP A 214 13.86 7.35 2.19
C TRP A 214 13.47 8.08 3.48
N ILE A 215 12.32 8.77 3.50
CA ILE A 215 11.78 9.40 4.71
C ILE A 215 11.55 8.36 5.80
N ALA A 216 10.92 7.22 5.47
CA ALA A 216 10.66 6.16 6.44
C ALA A 216 11.96 5.52 6.98
N TRP A 217 12.98 5.39 6.13
CA TRP A 217 14.31 4.94 6.53
C TRP A 217 14.94 5.88 7.55
N ARG A 218 14.98 7.19 7.24
CA ARG A 218 15.59 8.24 8.07
C ARG A 218 14.85 8.45 9.39
N SER A 219 13.55 8.69 9.30
CA SER A 219 12.67 8.93 10.45
C SER A 219 12.42 7.69 11.28
N ARG A 220 12.71 6.50 10.74
CA ARG A 220 12.35 5.21 11.33
C ARG A 220 10.85 5.03 11.56
N SER A 221 10.01 5.70 10.77
CA SER A 221 8.55 5.69 10.88
C SER A 221 7.84 5.67 9.53
N PHE A 222 6.82 4.83 9.39
CA PHE A 222 5.94 4.85 8.21
C PHE A 222 4.81 5.89 8.34
N LEU A 223 4.57 6.45 9.53
CA LEU A 223 3.44 7.36 9.78
C LEU A 223 3.56 8.66 8.97
N TYR A 224 4.79 9.10 8.69
CA TYR A 224 5.04 10.24 7.81
C TYR A 224 4.60 9.97 6.37
N GLY A 225 4.88 8.77 5.85
CA GLY A 225 4.39 8.33 4.56
C GLY A 225 2.86 8.29 4.55
N TRP A 226 2.25 7.76 5.61
CA TRP A 226 0.80 7.70 5.75
C TRP A 226 0.14 9.08 5.69
N LEU A 227 0.59 10.04 6.52
CA LEU A 227 0.04 11.39 6.56
C LEU A 227 0.14 12.09 5.19
N VAL A 228 1.29 11.98 4.54
CA VAL A 228 1.53 12.59 3.23
C VAL A 228 0.69 11.92 2.16
N HIS A 229 0.71 10.60 2.07
CA HIS A 229 0.03 9.86 1.02
C HIS A 229 -1.49 10.02 1.14
N TRP A 230 -2.04 9.87 2.34
CA TRP A 230 -3.45 10.14 2.58
C TRP A 230 -3.82 11.59 2.32
N GLY A 231 -3.01 12.55 2.78
CA GLY A 231 -3.26 13.97 2.56
C GLY A 231 -3.27 14.36 1.08
N VAL A 232 -2.34 13.82 0.29
CA VAL A 232 -2.27 14.04 -1.16
C VAL A 232 -3.50 13.46 -1.86
N ALA A 233 -3.87 12.21 -1.54
CA ALA A 233 -5.05 11.58 -2.12
C ALA A 233 -6.35 12.29 -1.70
N ALA A 234 -6.43 12.73 -0.44
CA ALA A 234 -7.58 13.45 0.07
C ALA A 234 -7.73 14.83 -0.58
N ALA A 235 -6.63 15.53 -0.83
CA ALA A 235 -6.64 16.82 -1.52
C ALA A 235 -7.09 16.69 -2.98
N LEU A 236 -6.63 15.64 -3.69
CA LEU A 236 -7.10 15.33 -5.04
C LEU A 236 -8.63 15.14 -5.05
N ASP A 237 -9.13 14.20 -4.26
CA ASP A 237 -10.56 13.87 -4.20
C ASP A 237 -11.40 15.11 -3.82
N THR A 238 -10.95 15.87 -2.82
CA THR A 238 -11.64 17.09 -2.36
C THR A 238 -11.68 18.16 -3.45
N SER A 239 -10.57 18.38 -4.17
CA SER A 239 -10.52 19.40 -5.24
C SER A 239 -11.47 19.08 -6.41
N ILE A 240 -11.66 17.80 -6.72
CA ILE A 240 -12.58 17.36 -7.76
C ILE A 240 -14.03 17.48 -7.27
N VAL A 241 -14.32 17.02 -6.06
CA VAL A 241 -15.68 17.04 -5.49
C VAL A 241 -16.19 18.46 -5.28
N LEU A 242 -15.37 19.36 -4.72
CA LEU A 242 -15.76 20.77 -4.53
C LEU A 242 -16.10 21.46 -5.86
N ARG A 243 -15.38 21.12 -6.95
CA ARG A 243 -15.70 21.64 -8.28
C ARG A 243 -17.02 21.08 -8.81
N ALA A 244 -17.30 19.80 -8.58
CA ALA A 244 -18.54 19.16 -9.01
C ALA A 244 -19.77 19.71 -8.27
N TRP A 245 -19.63 20.14 -7.01
CA TRP A 245 -20.74 20.75 -6.25
C TRP A 245 -21.00 22.22 -6.57
N ASN A 246 -20.05 22.90 -7.20
CA ASN A 246 -20.16 24.31 -7.58
C ASN A 246 -20.63 24.50 -9.04
N GLN A 247 -21.02 23.43 -9.73
CA GLN A 247 -21.56 23.42 -11.10
C GLN A 247 -23.02 22.97 -11.07
#